data_AF-A0A8J7L609-F1
#
_entry.id   AF-A0A8J7L609-F1
#
_cell.length_a   1.000
_cell.length_b   1.000
_cell.length_c   1.000
_cell.angle_alpha   90.00
_cell.angle_beta   90.00
_cell.angle_gamma   90.00
#
_symmetry.space_group_name_H-M   'P 1'
#
loop_
_entity.id
_entity.type
_entity.pdbx_description
1 polymer ?
#
loop_
_entity_poly.entity_id
_entity_poly.type
_entity_poly.pdbx_seq_one_letter_code
_entity_poly.pdbx_strand_id
1 'polypeptide(L)'
;MISACGVKPIGAWQWLFKAFWLSGAVEPATGESFFLQFSHVDSIGYQQFLNEFSQAYPDSLNILQVDQGRFHTSKHLILPENVMRVVST
;
A
#
# COMPACT_ATOMS: atom_id res chain seq x y z
N MET A 1 -32.68 -0.67 6.85
CA MET A 1 -31.96 -1.06 8.08
C MET A 1 -30.88 -0.04 8.31
N ILE A 2 -30.94 0.72 9.41
CA ILE A 2 -29.96 1.75 9.77
C ILE A 2 -29.25 1.24 11.02
N SER A 3 -27.93 1.10 10.97
CA SER A 3 -27.10 0.77 12.15
C SER A 3 -26.46 2.03 12.72
N ALA A 4 -26.01 1.96 13.97
CA ALA A 4 -25.23 3.02 14.60
C ALA A 4 -23.87 3.22 13.88
N CYS A 5 -23.27 4.40 14.03
CA CYS A 5 -21.95 4.70 13.46
C CYS A 5 -20.92 3.64 13.87
N GLY A 6 -20.19 3.09 12.88
CA GLY A 6 -19.18 2.05 13.09
C GLY A 6 -19.75 0.63 13.32
N VAL A 7 -21.07 0.45 13.37
CA VAL A 7 -21.68 -0.87 13.55
C VAL A 7 -22.05 -1.45 12.18
N LYS A 8 -21.45 -2.60 11.84
CA LYS A 8 -21.78 -3.34 10.61
C LYS A 8 -23.26 -3.77 10.65
N PRO A 9 -24.07 -3.46 9.64
CA PRO A 9 -25.46 -3.90 9.60
C PRO A 9 -25.58 -5.43 9.49
N ILE A 10 -26.54 -6.00 10.20
CA ILE A 10 -26.80 -7.45 10.25
C ILE A 10 -27.99 -7.76 9.34
N GLY A 11 -27.72 -8.23 8.12
CA GLY A 11 -28.75 -8.74 7.20
C GLY A 11 -29.15 -10.18 7.52
N ALA A 12 -30.24 -10.65 6.91
CA ALA A 12 -30.67 -12.06 6.98
C ALA A 12 -29.61 -13.04 6.45
N TRP A 13 -28.68 -12.54 5.63
CA TRP A 13 -27.52 -13.26 5.13
C TRP A 13 -26.29 -12.37 5.26
N GLN A 14 -25.20 -12.91 5.82
CA GLN A 14 -23.89 -12.24 5.86
C GLN A 14 -22.86 -13.11 5.14
N TRP A 15 -22.38 -12.60 4.01
CA TRP A 15 -21.21 -13.18 3.34
C TRP A 15 -19.96 -12.98 4.20
N LEU A 16 -19.25 -14.07 4.45
CA LEU A 16 -17.93 -14.05 5.09
C LEU A 16 -16.87 -13.88 4.01
N PHE A 17 -16.36 -12.66 3.87
CA PHE A 17 -15.21 -12.37 3.02
C PHE A 17 -13.93 -12.42 3.84
N LYS A 18 -12.89 -13.05 3.28
CA LYS A 18 -11.52 -12.85 3.76
C LYS A 18 -10.96 -11.64 3.01
N ALA A 19 -10.68 -10.56 3.74
CA ALA A 19 -10.03 -9.39 3.20
C ALA A 19 -8.50 -9.57 3.22
N PHE A 20 -7.85 -8.96 2.24
CA PHE A 20 -6.40 -8.77 2.20
C PHE A 20 -6.12 -7.35 1.71
N TRP A 21 -4.89 -6.92 1.87
CA TRP A 21 -4.41 -5.61 1.46
C TRP A 21 -3.49 -5.73 0.26
N LEU A 22 -3.52 -4.74 -0.61
CA LEU A 22 -2.61 -4.63 -1.75
C LEU A 22 -1.79 -3.36 -1.58
N SER A 23 -0.46 -3.50 -1.58
CA SER A 23 0.44 -2.37 -1.82
C SER A 23 0.82 -2.42 -3.28
N GLY A 24 0.65 -1.31 -3.99
CA GLY A 24 0.90 -1.26 -5.42
C GLY A 24 1.44 0.08 -5.88
N ALA A 25 2.24 0.04 -6.94
CA ALA A 25 2.67 1.19 -7.71
C ALA A 25 2.29 0.98 -9.16
N VAL A 26 1.83 2.05 -9.81
CA VAL A 26 1.50 2.07 -11.24
C VAL A 26 2.25 3.22 -11.88
N GLU A 27 3.00 2.93 -12.93
CA GLU A 27 3.70 3.93 -13.72
C GLU A 27 2.69 4.66 -14.61
N PRO A 28 2.46 5.97 -14.42
CA PRO A 28 1.30 6.64 -15.02
C PRO A 28 1.30 6.70 -16.54
N ALA A 29 2.47 6.70 -17.20
CA ALA A 29 2.54 6.89 -18.64
C ALA A 29 2.31 5.58 -19.40
N THR A 30 2.81 4.45 -18.88
CA THR A 30 2.69 3.14 -19.55
C THR A 30 1.61 2.24 -18.95
N GLY A 31 1.21 2.48 -17.71
CA GLY A 31 0.35 1.58 -16.95
C GLY A 31 1.07 0.33 -16.43
N GLU A 32 2.39 0.24 -16.55
CA GLU A 32 3.16 -0.81 -15.88
C GLU A 32 2.89 -0.79 -14.38
N SER A 33 2.70 -1.96 -13.78
CA SER A 33 2.20 -2.04 -12.41
C SER A 33 2.89 -3.15 -11.61
N PHE A 34 3.19 -2.85 -10.36
CA PHE A 34 3.77 -3.77 -9.40
C PHE A 34 2.86 -3.85 -8.17
N PHE A 35 2.48 -5.06 -7.75
CA PHE A 35 1.57 -5.28 -6.63
C PHE A 35 2.06 -6.40 -5.73
N LEU A 36 1.92 -6.19 -4.41
CA LEU A 36 2.11 -7.22 -3.39
C LEU A 36 0.87 -7.32 -2.51
N GLN A 37 0.55 -8.56 -2.13
CA GLN A 37 -0.56 -8.87 -1.22
C GLN A 37 -0.06 -9.03 0.21
N PHE A 38 -0.79 -8.43 1.15
CA PHE A 38 -0.51 -8.49 2.58
C PHE A 38 -1.76 -8.84 3.39
N SER A 39 -1.56 -9.39 4.59
CA SER A 39 -2.67 -9.69 5.51
C SER A 39 -3.14 -8.46 6.31
N HIS A 40 -2.34 -7.41 6.38
CA HIS A 40 -2.61 -6.17 7.13
C HIS A 40 -1.84 -4.98 6.52
N VAL A 41 -2.15 -3.76 6.99
CA VAL A 41 -1.43 -2.53 6.65
C VAL A 41 -0.61 -2.08 7.83
N ASP A 42 0.71 -2.02 7.64
CA ASP A 42 1.65 -1.44 8.59
C ASP A 42 2.93 -0.98 7.87
N SER A 43 3.88 -0.43 8.63
CA SER A 43 5.16 -0.01 8.06
C SER A 43 6.10 -1.19 7.74
N ILE A 44 5.87 -2.39 8.29
CA ILE A 44 6.70 -3.57 8.03
C ILE A 44 6.40 -4.11 6.62
N GLY A 45 5.12 -4.29 6.31
CA GLY A 45 4.66 -4.66 4.97
C GLY A 45 5.04 -3.60 3.94
N TYR A 46 4.95 -2.31 4.30
CA TYR A 46 5.40 -1.25 3.40
C TYR A 46 6.93 -1.26 3.18
N GLN A 47 7.74 -1.56 4.20
CA GLN A 47 9.18 -1.75 4.03
C GLN A 47 9.49 -2.92 3.08
N GLN A 48 8.78 -4.04 3.23
CA GLN A 48 8.93 -5.17 2.30
C GLN A 48 8.57 -4.75 0.88
N PHE A 49 7.47 -4.01 0.69
CA PHE A 49 7.10 -3.47 -0.61
C PHE A 49 8.21 -2.64 -1.23
N LEU A 50 8.84 -1.72 -0.48
CA LEU A 50 9.95 -0.90 -0.99
C LEU A 50 11.15 -1.76 -1.43
N ASN A 51 11.51 -2.79 -0.64
CA ASN A 51 12.63 -3.66 -0.94
C ASN A 51 12.40 -4.50 -2.20
N GLU A 52 11.21 -5.08 -2.35
CA GLU A 52 10.85 -5.88 -3.52
C GLU A 52 10.69 -5.00 -4.77
N PHE A 53 10.09 -3.82 -4.61
CA PHE A 53 9.92 -2.86 -5.70
C PHE A 53 11.27 -2.35 -6.23
N SER A 54 12.22 -2.06 -5.34
CA SER A 54 13.59 -1.69 -5.70
C SER A 54 14.30 -2.78 -6.52
N GLN A 55 14.12 -4.05 -6.15
CA GLN A 55 14.67 -5.21 -6.86
C GLN A 55 13.98 -5.49 -8.18
N ALA A 56 12.69 -5.20 -8.31
CA ALA A 56 11.95 -5.34 -9.55
C ALA A 56 12.39 -4.32 -10.61
N TYR A 57 12.87 -3.14 -10.16
CA TYR A 57 13.24 -2.02 -11.03
C TYR A 57 14.65 -1.48 -10.72
N PRO A 58 15.70 -2.32 -10.75
CA PRO A 58 17.02 -1.98 -10.22
C PRO A 58 17.73 -0.89 -11.05
N ASP A 59 17.47 -0.85 -12.36
CA ASP A 59 18.17 0.04 -13.31
C ASP A 59 17.49 1.41 -13.47
N SER A 60 16.52 1.73 -12.61
CA SER A 60 15.75 2.98 -12.67
C SER A 60 15.75 3.72 -11.34
N LEU A 61 15.71 5.05 -11.40
CA LEU A 61 15.35 5.86 -10.24
C LEU A 61 13.82 5.92 -10.15
N ASN A 62 13.26 5.25 -9.14
CA ASN A 62 11.82 5.16 -8.97
C ASN A 62 11.30 6.25 -8.04
N ILE A 63 10.42 7.12 -8.55
CA ILE A 63 9.76 8.16 -7.75
C ILE A 63 8.34 7.69 -7.39
N LEU A 64 8.14 7.40 -6.11
CA LEU A 64 6.85 6.98 -5.57
C LEU A 64 6.09 8.17 -4.98
N GLN A 65 5.00 8.55 -5.64
CA GLN A 65 4.01 9.49 -5.10
C GLN A 65 3.07 8.73 -4.14
N VAL A 66 3.01 9.15 -2.88
CA VAL A 66 2.16 8.53 -1.85
C VAL A 66 1.34 9.57 -1.08
N ASP A 67 0.27 9.13 -0.43
CA ASP A 67 -0.49 9.97 0.49
C ASP A 67 0.19 10.10 1.86
N GLN A 68 -0.45 10.83 2.79
CA GLN A 68 0.06 11.05 4.15
C GLN A 68 -0.24 9.89 5.11
N GLY A 69 -0.48 8.68 4.59
CA GLY A 69 -0.69 7.48 5.40
C GLY A 69 0.47 7.27 6.38
N ARG A 70 0.14 7.00 7.65
CA ARG A 70 1.16 6.89 8.72
C ARG A 70 2.22 5.83 8.45
N PHE A 71 1.83 4.74 7.79
CA PHE A 71 2.75 3.67 7.40
C PHE A 71 3.68 4.10 6.26
N HIS A 72 3.22 4.98 5.36
CA HIS A 72 4.07 5.61 4.35
C HIS A 72 5.06 6.59 4.95
N THR A 73 4.74 7.28 6.05
CA THR A 73 5.59 8.32 6.67
C THR A 73 6.35 7.88 7.92
N SER A 74 6.40 6.57 8.19
CA SER A 74 7.09 6.03 9.38
C SER A 74 8.58 6.38 9.37
N LYS A 75 9.12 6.82 10.52
CA LYS A 75 10.54 7.15 10.70
C LYS A 75 11.47 5.93 10.68
N HIS A 76 10.89 4.73 10.78
CA HIS A 76 11.62 3.47 10.77
C HIS A 76 11.84 2.90 9.37
N LEU A 77 11.28 3.54 8.33
CA LEU A 77 11.49 3.11 6.96
C LEU A 77 12.91 3.43 6.49
N ILE A 78 13.51 2.47 5.81
CA ILE A 78 14.80 2.58 5.13
C ILE A 78 14.48 2.56 3.64
N LEU A 79 14.63 3.71 2.97
CA LEU A 79 14.42 3.79 1.53
C LEU A 79 15.60 3.14 0.79
N PRO A 80 15.35 2.21 -0.16
CA PRO A 80 16.39 1.74 -1.07
C PRO A 80 16.98 2.90 -1.89
N GLU A 81 18.25 2.80 -2.30
CA GLU A 81 18.98 3.88 -2.97
C GLU A 81 18.30 4.37 -4.25
N ASN A 82 17.66 3.47 -4.99
CA ASN A 82 16.97 3.75 -6.24
C ASN A 82 15.48 4.08 -6.06
N VAL A 83 15.01 4.34 -4.83
CA VAL A 83 13.61 4.67 -4.54
C VAL A 83 13.51 5.99 -3.78
N MET A 84 12.82 6.95 -4.38
CA MET A 84 12.51 8.25 -3.78
C MET A 84 11.02 8.35 -3.48
N ARG A 85 10.67 8.78 -2.27
CA ARG A 85 9.27 8.97 -1.86
C ARG A 85 8.90 10.46 -1.90
N VAL A 86 7.82 10.79 -2.59
CA VAL A 86 7.20 12.12 -2.58
C VAL A 86 5.83 12.01 -1.92
N VAL A 87 5.57 12.82 -0.90
CA VAL A 87 4.33 12.78 -0.12
C VAL A 87 3.44 13.95 -0.55
N SER A 88 2.16 13.68 -0.83
CA SER A 88 1.16 14.70 -1.19
C SER A 88 1.02 15.75 -0.09
N THR A 89 0.94 17.03 -0.50
CA THR A 89 0.84 18.21 0.39
C THR A 89 -0.56 18.35 0.99
#